data_AF-A0A955CMW4-F1
#
_entry.id   AF-A0A955CMW4-F1
#
_cell.length_a   1.000
_cell.length_b   1.000
_cell.length_c   1.000
_cell.angle_alpha   90.00
_cell.angle_beta   90.00
_cell.angle_gamma   90.00
#
_symmetry.space_group_name_H-M   'P 1'
#
loop_
_entity.id
_entity.type
_entity.pdbx_description
1 polymer ?
#
loop_
_entity_poly.entity_id
_entity_poly.type
_entity_poly.pdbx_seq_one_letter_code
_entity_poly.pdbx_strand_id
1 'polypeptide(L)'
;MWSIDQIADFMAESVMAENLRLRAEDAVAGVDALDETALHPVIASYFSRCGLGVLREHHFPTPKRARPRNSERERCDLVLTHDPAGVLIDPVEVDRREHELAGTLFAPVAEQAAALAGTASEDALWIELKVCGQYEFVAGVPIANTAYTTGVVRGPAVDIRKLSREKAIEFAAATLILFAQDEPTARHDLQIAAHKWLDQSLPIREPIVRVVPIDERIGNTVAAVCMIPVRCGGDD
;
A
#
# COMPACT_ATOMS: atom_id res chain seq x y z
N MET A 1 -13.29 11.89 3.15
CA MET A 1 -11.96 12.33 3.66
C MET A 1 -11.36 11.16 4.42
N TRP A 2 -10.16 10.74 4.04
CA TRP A 2 -9.48 9.59 4.64
C TRP A 2 -8.85 9.94 5.99
N SER A 3 -9.05 9.08 6.99
CA SER A 3 -8.32 9.14 8.26
C SER A 3 -7.15 8.17 8.21
N ILE A 4 -5.93 8.65 7.94
CA ILE A 4 -4.75 7.78 7.89
C ILE A 4 -4.52 7.09 9.24
N ASP A 5 -4.86 7.75 10.34
CA ASP A 5 -4.77 7.18 11.68
C ASP A 5 -5.65 5.92 11.82
N GLN A 6 -6.90 5.98 11.33
CA GLN A 6 -7.81 4.84 11.30
C GLN A 6 -7.32 3.73 10.36
N ILE A 7 -6.76 4.08 9.20
CA ILE A 7 -6.21 3.07 8.28
C ILE A 7 -5.00 2.38 8.90
N ALA A 8 -4.16 3.11 9.64
CA ALA A 8 -3.03 2.54 10.37
C ALA A 8 -3.49 1.59 11.48
N ASP A 9 -4.57 1.94 12.19
CA ASP A 9 -5.21 1.04 13.16
C ASP A 9 -5.67 -0.26 12.49
N PHE A 10 -6.44 -0.17 11.41
CA PHE A 10 -6.92 -1.35 10.66
C PHE A 10 -5.77 -2.22 10.14
N MET A 11 -4.67 -1.63 9.66
CA MET A 11 -3.50 -2.39 9.27
C MET A 11 -2.86 -3.13 10.44
N ALA A 12 -2.66 -2.45 11.57
CA ALA A 12 -2.09 -3.06 12.77
C ALA A 12 -2.98 -4.19 13.30
N GLU A 13 -4.29 -3.98 13.32
CA GLU A 13 -5.28 -4.98 13.69
C GLU A 13 -5.29 -6.16 12.70
N SER A 14 -5.03 -5.93 11.42
CA SER A 14 -4.92 -7.00 10.42
C SER A 14 -3.73 -7.93 10.67
N VAL A 15 -2.57 -7.35 11.01
CA VAL A 15 -1.36 -8.12 11.36
C VAL A 15 -1.58 -8.89 12.66
N MET A 16 -2.19 -8.26 13.66
CA MET A 16 -2.55 -8.92 14.92
C MET A 16 -3.51 -10.08 14.71
N ALA A 17 -4.57 -9.87 13.92
CA ALA A 17 -5.56 -10.91 13.62
C ALA A 17 -4.93 -12.11 12.90
N GLU A 18 -4.01 -11.86 11.97
CA GLU A 18 -3.28 -12.91 11.28
C GLU A 18 -2.31 -13.66 12.21
N ASN A 19 -1.60 -12.94 13.09
CA ASN A 19 -0.78 -13.57 14.11
C ASN A 19 -1.61 -14.50 15.02
N LEU A 20 -2.79 -14.05 15.45
CA LEU A 20 -3.71 -14.86 16.25
C LEU A 20 -4.25 -16.08 15.49
N ARG A 21 -4.53 -15.94 14.18
CA ARG A 21 -4.96 -17.05 13.32
C ARG A 21 -3.87 -18.12 13.21
N LEU A 22 -2.63 -17.70 12.89
CA LEU A 22 -1.48 -18.60 12.80
C LEU A 22 -1.18 -19.30 14.12
N ARG A 23 -1.32 -18.60 15.26
CA ARG A 23 -1.21 -19.21 16.58
C ARG A 23 -2.28 -20.29 16.80
N ALA A 24 -3.53 -20.00 16.46
CA ALA A 24 -4.63 -20.95 16.64
C ALA A 24 -4.48 -22.21 15.77
N GLU A 25 -3.74 -22.12 14.67
CA GLU A 25 -3.40 -23.23 13.78
C GLU A 25 -2.14 -23.99 14.22
N ASP A 26 -1.53 -23.60 15.35
CA ASP A 26 -0.22 -24.11 15.79
C ASP A 26 0.85 -23.99 14.68
N ALA A 27 0.80 -22.91 13.90
CA ALA A 27 1.73 -22.69 12.80
C ALA A 27 3.18 -22.57 13.31
N VAL A 28 4.09 -23.25 12.61
CA VAL A 28 5.54 -23.22 12.91
C VAL A 28 6.12 -21.84 12.59
N ALA A 29 5.70 -21.25 11.47
CA ALA A 29 6.12 -19.94 11.03
C ALA A 29 5.12 -18.86 11.48
N GLY A 30 5.63 -17.70 11.91
CA GLY A 30 4.83 -16.57 12.35
C GLY A 30 4.38 -15.68 11.20
N VAL A 31 3.66 -14.61 11.54
CA VAL A 31 3.24 -13.57 10.57
C VAL A 31 4.46 -12.87 9.94
N ASP A 32 5.60 -12.86 10.63
CA ASP A 32 6.88 -12.35 10.18
C ASP A 32 7.60 -13.24 9.15
N ALA A 33 7.02 -14.40 8.82
CA ALA A 33 7.43 -15.23 7.70
C ALA A 33 6.73 -14.86 6.39
N LEU A 34 5.69 -14.04 6.44
CA LEU A 34 4.93 -13.63 5.27
C LEU A 34 5.68 -12.53 4.52
N ASP A 35 5.90 -12.73 3.22
CA ASP A 35 6.37 -11.66 2.36
C ASP A 35 5.26 -10.66 2.02
N GLU A 36 5.64 -9.60 1.30
CA GLU A 36 4.74 -8.54 0.83
C GLU A 36 3.52 -9.10 0.08
N THR A 37 3.75 -10.05 -0.84
CA THR A 37 2.68 -10.65 -1.66
C THR A 37 1.73 -11.51 -0.84
N ALA A 38 2.22 -12.18 0.19
CA ALA A 38 1.45 -12.97 1.12
C ALA A 38 0.63 -12.11 2.10
N LEU A 39 1.13 -10.91 2.46
CA LEU A 39 0.41 -9.96 3.31
C LEU A 39 -0.68 -9.17 2.58
N HIS A 40 -0.56 -8.94 1.27
CA HIS A 40 -1.60 -8.26 0.47
C HIS A 40 -3.02 -8.83 0.67
N PRO A 41 -3.27 -10.14 0.50
CA PRO A 41 -4.61 -10.70 0.71
C PRO A 41 -5.07 -10.64 2.17
N VAL A 42 -4.17 -10.72 3.15
CA VAL A 42 -4.49 -10.62 4.58
C VAL A 42 -5.04 -9.23 4.89
N ILE A 43 -4.29 -8.19 4.52
CA ILE A 43 -4.64 -6.79 4.75
C ILE A 43 -5.91 -6.42 3.98
N ALA A 44 -6.00 -6.81 2.70
CA ALA A 44 -7.17 -6.51 1.89
C ALA A 44 -8.46 -7.15 2.43
N SER A 45 -8.37 -8.40 2.90
CA SER A 45 -9.49 -9.09 3.54
C SER A 45 -9.93 -8.38 4.83
N TYR A 46 -8.97 -7.88 5.62
CA TYR A 46 -9.27 -7.11 6.82
C TYR A 46 -9.98 -5.78 6.50
N PHE A 47 -9.45 -4.98 5.58
CA PHE A 47 -10.09 -3.73 5.15
C PHE A 47 -11.52 -3.96 4.60
N SER A 48 -11.73 -5.05 3.85
CA SER A 48 -13.07 -5.41 3.37
C SER A 48 -14.04 -5.69 4.51
N ARG A 49 -13.59 -6.37 5.59
CA ARG A 49 -14.39 -6.60 6.80
C ARG A 49 -14.70 -5.31 7.56
N CYS A 50 -13.81 -4.31 7.47
CA CYS A 50 -14.03 -2.97 8.01
C CYS A 50 -14.99 -2.12 7.18
N GLY A 51 -15.56 -2.67 6.09
CA GLY A 51 -16.53 -1.98 5.25
C GLY A 51 -15.92 -1.03 4.23
N LEU A 52 -14.66 -1.26 3.83
CA LEU A 52 -14.02 -0.53 2.73
C LEU A 52 -14.09 -1.34 1.44
N GLY A 53 -14.18 -0.66 0.30
CA GLY A 53 -13.88 -1.28 -0.98
C GLY A 53 -12.37 -1.40 -1.14
N VAL A 54 -11.89 -2.54 -1.65
CA VAL A 54 -10.46 -2.83 -1.76
C VAL A 54 -10.13 -3.42 -3.11
N LEU A 55 -9.23 -2.75 -3.83
CA LEU A 55 -8.65 -3.23 -5.08
C LEU A 55 -7.19 -3.55 -4.82
N ARG A 56 -6.74 -4.73 -5.24
CA ARG A 56 -5.33 -5.14 -5.14
C ARG A 56 -4.65 -5.03 -6.50
N GLU A 57 -3.37 -4.66 -6.50
CA GLU A 57 -2.54 -4.56 -7.71
C GLU A 57 -3.25 -3.75 -8.82
N HIS A 58 -3.78 -2.58 -8.46
CA HIS A 58 -4.53 -1.76 -9.41
C HIS A 58 -3.59 -0.84 -10.19
N HIS A 59 -3.84 -0.62 -11.48
CA HIS A 59 -2.98 0.25 -12.28
C HIS A 59 -3.07 1.70 -11.83
N PHE A 60 -1.95 2.42 -11.88
CA PHE A 60 -1.95 3.85 -11.66
C PHE A 60 -2.79 4.60 -12.71
N PRO A 61 -3.42 5.72 -12.31
CA PRO A 61 -4.33 6.47 -13.16
C PRO A 61 -3.58 7.38 -14.15
N THR A 62 -2.33 7.76 -13.87
CA THR A 62 -1.54 8.63 -14.77
C THR A 62 -0.62 7.79 -15.66
N PRO A 63 -0.97 7.52 -16.93
CA PRO A 63 -0.11 6.72 -17.78
C PRO A 63 1.12 7.54 -18.26
N LYS A 64 2.29 6.89 -18.36
CA LYS A 64 3.53 7.51 -18.89
C LYS A 64 3.44 7.93 -20.37
N ARG A 65 2.48 7.37 -21.11
CA ARG A 65 2.20 7.63 -22.52
C ARG A 65 0.70 7.59 -22.73
N ALA A 66 0.17 8.24 -23.76
CA ALA A 66 -1.24 8.10 -24.11
C ALA A 66 -1.57 6.64 -24.46
N ARG A 67 -2.64 6.09 -23.85
CA ARG A 67 -3.19 4.75 -24.12
C ARG A 67 -2.16 3.61 -24.09
N PRO A 68 -1.45 3.40 -22.97
CA PRO A 68 -0.51 2.30 -22.84
C PRO A 68 -1.25 0.96 -22.80
N ARG A 69 -0.57 -0.14 -23.13
CA ARG A 69 -1.11 -1.47 -22.85
C ARG A 69 -1.11 -1.71 -21.34
N ASN A 70 -2.02 -2.55 -20.84
CA ASN A 70 -2.05 -2.89 -19.41
C ASN A 70 -0.71 -3.48 -18.90
N SER A 71 0.01 -4.24 -19.72
CA SER A 71 1.35 -4.76 -19.38
C SER A 71 2.42 -3.68 -19.19
N GLU A 72 2.18 -2.45 -19.64
CA GLU A 72 3.12 -1.33 -19.60
C GLU A 72 2.82 -0.36 -18.45
N ARG A 73 1.71 -0.58 -17.74
CA ARG A 73 1.24 0.27 -16.64
C ARG A 73 1.80 -0.25 -15.32
N GLU A 74 2.34 0.67 -14.52
CA GLU A 74 2.71 0.37 -13.15
C GLU A 74 1.46 0.17 -12.29
N ARG A 75 1.58 -0.66 -11.25
CA ARG A 75 0.49 -1.02 -10.36
C ARG A 75 0.81 -0.55 -8.93
N CYS A 76 -0.25 -0.20 -8.22
CA CYS A 76 -0.28 0.08 -6.80
C CYS A 76 -0.81 -1.14 -6.06
N ASP A 77 -0.20 -1.46 -4.92
CA ASP A 77 -0.52 -2.69 -4.19
C ASP A 77 -1.97 -2.73 -3.71
N LEU A 78 -2.45 -1.63 -3.14
CA LEU A 78 -3.80 -1.49 -2.60
C LEU A 78 -4.41 -0.14 -2.96
N VAL A 79 -5.69 -0.16 -3.34
CA VAL A 79 -6.52 1.04 -3.49
C VAL A 79 -7.79 0.86 -2.68
N LEU A 80 -8.06 1.81 -1.80
CA LEU A 80 -9.22 1.80 -0.94
C LEU A 80 -10.28 2.78 -1.44
N THR A 81 -11.54 2.37 -1.36
CA THR A 81 -12.72 3.21 -1.59
C THR A 81 -13.62 3.16 -0.36
N HIS A 82 -14.43 4.20 -0.16
CA HIS A 82 -15.38 4.23 0.97
C HIS A 82 -16.57 3.28 0.81
N ASP A 83 -16.90 2.89 -0.43
CA ASP A 83 -17.98 1.95 -0.73
C ASP A 83 -17.41 0.52 -0.91
N PRO A 84 -17.83 -0.47 -0.11
CA PRO A 84 -17.46 -1.88 -0.28
C PRO A 84 -17.69 -2.44 -1.69
N ALA A 85 -18.73 -1.96 -2.37
CA ALA A 85 -19.07 -2.34 -3.74
C ALA A 85 -18.55 -1.34 -4.78
N GLY A 86 -17.80 -0.33 -4.33
CA GLY A 86 -17.34 0.77 -5.16
C GLY A 86 -16.39 0.29 -6.25
N VAL A 87 -16.68 0.71 -7.47
CA VAL A 87 -15.78 0.53 -8.63
C VAL A 87 -14.90 1.76 -8.74
N LEU A 88 -13.58 1.59 -8.94
CA LEU A 88 -12.70 2.71 -9.26
C LEU A 88 -12.80 3.04 -10.75
N ILE A 89 -12.90 4.33 -11.06
CA ILE A 89 -12.86 4.81 -12.44
C ILE A 89 -11.41 4.79 -12.92
N ASP A 90 -11.14 4.08 -14.01
CA ASP A 90 -9.82 4.04 -14.66
C ASP A 90 -9.79 5.00 -15.86
N PRO A 91 -9.10 6.16 -15.77
CA PRO A 91 -9.05 7.17 -16.83
C PRO A 91 -8.58 6.63 -18.19
N VAL A 92 -7.72 5.62 -18.20
CA VAL A 92 -7.21 5.02 -19.45
C VAL A 92 -8.30 4.23 -20.18
N GLU A 93 -9.13 3.51 -19.43
CA GLU A 93 -10.26 2.77 -20.01
C GLU A 93 -11.38 3.71 -20.45
N VAL A 94 -11.57 4.84 -19.75
CA VAL A 94 -12.48 5.92 -20.21
C VAL A 94 -12.03 6.44 -21.58
N ASP A 95 -10.78 6.91 -21.69
CA ASP A 95 -10.22 7.43 -22.94
C ASP A 95 -10.28 6.41 -24.08
N ARG A 96 -9.99 5.13 -23.78
CA ARG A 96 -10.10 4.05 -24.76
C ARG A 96 -11.53 3.90 -25.28
N ARG A 97 -12.52 3.86 -24.37
CA ARG A 97 -13.93 3.70 -24.72
C ARG A 97 -14.47 4.89 -25.51
N GLU A 98 -14.11 6.11 -25.13
CA GLU A 98 -14.44 7.33 -25.88
C GLU A 98 -13.88 7.28 -27.30
N HIS A 99 -12.62 6.85 -27.44
CA HIS A 99 -12.00 6.70 -28.76
C HIS A 99 -12.65 5.61 -29.63
N GLU A 100 -13.06 4.49 -29.05
CA GLU A 100 -13.76 3.41 -29.77
C GLU A 100 -15.14 3.86 -30.26
N LEU A 101 -15.83 4.72 -29.50
CA LEU A 101 -17.13 5.28 -29.87
C LEU A 101 -17.02 6.45 -30.85
N ALA A 102 -15.89 7.15 -30.86
CA ALA A 102 -15.61 8.26 -31.78
C ALA A 102 -15.66 7.77 -33.24
N GLY A 103 -16.64 8.27 -34.01
CA GLY A 103 -16.85 7.87 -35.40
C GLY A 103 -17.91 6.77 -35.61
N THR A 104 -18.59 6.34 -34.54
CA THR A 104 -19.73 5.40 -34.62
C THR A 104 -21.07 6.14 -34.53
N LEU A 105 -22.17 5.46 -34.87
CA LEU A 105 -23.55 5.96 -34.69
C LEU A 105 -23.89 6.29 -33.22
N PHE A 106 -23.09 5.81 -32.27
CA PHE A 106 -23.27 6.03 -30.83
C PHE A 106 -22.48 7.23 -30.29
N ALA A 107 -21.75 7.96 -31.15
CA ALA A 107 -21.02 9.17 -30.75
C ALA A 107 -21.89 10.20 -29.98
N PRO A 108 -23.18 10.45 -30.32
CA PRO A 108 -24.03 11.38 -29.57
C PRO A 108 -24.42 10.89 -28.16
N VAL A 109 -24.28 9.59 -27.88
CA VAL A 109 -24.61 8.96 -26.59
C VAL A 109 -23.34 8.70 -25.77
N ALA A 110 -22.15 8.92 -26.34
CA ALA A 110 -20.87 8.72 -25.66
C ALA A 110 -20.74 9.61 -24.40
N GLU A 111 -21.17 10.87 -24.47
CA GLU A 111 -21.23 11.77 -23.31
C GLU A 111 -22.19 11.28 -22.20
N GLN A 112 -23.31 10.65 -22.57
CA GLN A 112 -24.26 10.07 -21.60
C GLN A 112 -23.78 8.73 -21.02
N ALA A 113 -22.99 7.96 -21.78
CA ALA A 113 -22.36 6.72 -21.32
C ALA A 113 -21.09 6.95 -20.47
N ALA A 114 -20.49 8.14 -20.56
CA ALA A 114 -19.28 8.55 -19.85
C ALA A 114 -19.53 8.98 -18.38
N ALA A 115 -20.79 9.07 -17.94
CA ALA A 115 -21.12 9.14 -16.51
C ALA A 115 -20.82 7.77 -15.86
N LEU A 116 -19.54 7.47 -15.70
CA LEU A 116 -19.07 6.27 -15.04
C LEU A 116 -19.45 6.36 -13.56
N ALA A 117 -20.36 5.49 -13.14
CA ALA A 117 -20.61 5.27 -11.73
C ALA A 117 -19.37 4.63 -11.10
N GLY A 118 -18.74 5.34 -10.17
CA GLY A 118 -17.54 4.85 -9.49
C GLY A 118 -16.88 5.92 -8.63
N THR A 119 -15.82 5.52 -7.94
CA THR A 119 -14.92 6.41 -7.18
C THR A 119 -13.87 6.98 -8.13
N ALA A 120 -13.70 8.29 -8.13
CA ALA A 120 -12.61 8.94 -8.87
C ALA A 120 -11.25 8.62 -8.21
N SER A 121 -10.16 8.66 -8.98
CA SER A 121 -8.83 8.36 -8.45
C SER A 121 -8.38 9.32 -7.34
N GLU A 122 -8.85 10.57 -7.36
CA GLU A 122 -8.61 11.58 -6.34
C GLU A 122 -9.34 11.30 -5.03
N ASP A 123 -10.51 10.64 -5.07
CA ASP A 123 -11.29 10.30 -3.88
C ASP A 123 -10.83 9.01 -3.19
N ALA A 124 -10.03 8.18 -3.88
CA ALA A 124 -9.52 6.91 -3.38
C ALA A 124 -8.20 7.08 -2.62
N LEU A 125 -7.92 6.15 -1.69
CA LEU A 125 -6.63 6.08 -0.99
C LEU A 125 -5.74 5.01 -1.61
N TRP A 126 -4.60 5.44 -2.14
CA TRP A 126 -3.62 4.59 -2.81
C TRP A 126 -2.47 4.22 -1.87
N ILE A 127 -2.19 2.94 -1.73
CA ILE A 127 -1.26 2.43 -0.73
C ILE A 127 -0.26 1.47 -1.36
N GLU A 128 1.02 1.78 -1.17
CA GLU A 128 2.13 0.88 -1.43
C GLU A 128 2.54 0.20 -0.13
N LEU A 129 2.77 -1.11 -0.17
CA LEU A 129 3.16 -1.89 0.98
C LEU A 129 4.61 -2.35 0.85
N LYS A 130 5.38 -2.15 1.91
CA LYS A 130 6.71 -2.72 2.08
C LYS A 130 6.75 -3.54 3.35
N VAL A 131 7.41 -4.69 3.28
CA VAL A 131 7.65 -5.55 4.45
C VAL A 131 9.16 -5.68 4.66
N CYS A 132 9.59 -5.57 5.91
CA CYS A 132 10.99 -5.76 6.31
C CYS A 132 11.04 -6.35 7.71
N GLY A 133 11.89 -7.36 7.93
CA GLY A 133 12.15 -7.93 9.26
C GLY A 133 13.61 -7.77 9.67
N GLN A 134 13.87 -7.60 10.96
CA GLN A 134 15.23 -7.72 11.53
C GLN A 134 15.77 -9.15 11.37
N TYR A 135 14.88 -10.12 11.52
CA TYR A 135 15.10 -11.51 11.19
C TYR A 135 14.13 -11.93 10.09
N GLU A 136 14.61 -12.77 9.18
CA GLU A 136 13.84 -13.26 8.03
C GLU A 136 14.17 -14.73 7.74
N PHE A 137 13.32 -15.38 6.96
CA PHE A 137 13.59 -16.72 6.45
C PHE A 137 14.34 -16.65 5.12
N VAL A 138 15.52 -17.28 5.07
CA VAL A 138 16.25 -17.52 3.81
C VAL A 138 16.36 -19.02 3.59
N ALA A 139 15.77 -19.51 2.49
CA ALA A 139 15.64 -20.94 2.20
C ALA A 139 15.04 -21.75 3.38
N GLY A 140 14.07 -21.15 4.08
CA GLY A 140 13.41 -21.76 5.23
C GLY A 140 14.20 -21.72 6.54
N VAL A 141 15.37 -21.08 6.55
CA VAL A 141 16.20 -20.93 7.76
C VAL A 141 16.09 -19.50 8.29
N PRO A 142 15.74 -19.31 9.58
CA PRO A 142 15.80 -18.00 10.23
C PRO A 142 17.22 -17.45 10.26
N ILE A 143 17.43 -16.24 9.75
CA ILE A 143 18.70 -15.52 9.84
C ILE A 143 18.48 -14.03 10.13
N ALA A 144 19.52 -13.35 10.62
CA ALA A 144 19.53 -11.89 10.67
C ALA A 144 19.53 -11.29 9.26
N ASN A 145 18.69 -10.28 9.04
CA ASN A 145 18.54 -9.65 7.74
C ASN A 145 19.74 -8.74 7.42
N THR A 146 20.60 -9.19 6.53
CA THR A 146 21.80 -8.43 6.10
C THR A 146 21.47 -7.18 5.27
N ALA A 147 20.26 -7.11 4.70
CA ALA A 147 19.76 -5.99 3.93
C ALA A 147 18.81 -5.07 4.74
N TYR A 148 18.69 -5.28 6.05
CA TYR A 148 17.72 -4.60 6.91
C TYR A 148 17.67 -3.08 6.73
N THR A 149 18.81 -2.40 6.86
CA THR A 149 18.89 -0.93 6.68
C THR A 149 18.41 -0.48 5.30
N THR A 150 18.69 -1.28 4.26
CA THR A 150 18.23 -1.02 2.90
C THR A 150 16.71 -1.21 2.81
N GLY A 151 16.17 -2.28 3.39
CA GLY A 151 14.73 -2.55 3.44
C GLY A 151 13.97 -1.45 4.17
N VAL A 152 14.43 -1.03 5.35
CA VAL A 152 13.79 0.00 6.16
C VAL A 152 13.86 1.38 5.52
N VAL A 153 14.98 1.76 4.89
CA VAL A 153 15.18 3.13 4.38
C VAL A 153 14.92 3.25 2.89
N ARG A 154 15.55 2.41 2.06
CA ARG A 154 15.52 2.57 0.61
C ARG A 154 14.23 2.01 -0.01
N GLY A 155 13.68 0.92 0.54
CA GLY A 155 12.43 0.34 0.07
C GLY A 155 11.30 1.37 0.03
N PRO A 156 10.84 1.88 1.18
CA PRO A 156 9.78 2.90 1.23
C PRO A 156 10.13 4.17 0.45
N ALA A 157 11.40 4.57 0.37
CA ALA A 157 11.80 5.74 -0.41
C ALA A 157 11.56 5.58 -1.92
N VAL A 158 11.59 4.36 -2.46
CA VAL A 158 11.22 4.10 -3.86
C VAL A 158 9.72 4.28 -4.03
N ASP A 159 8.92 3.73 -3.11
CA ASP A 159 7.46 3.79 -3.18
C ASP A 159 6.91 5.20 -2.95
N ILE A 160 7.52 5.97 -2.04
CA ILE A 160 7.18 7.39 -1.85
C ILE A 160 7.40 8.17 -3.14
N ARG A 161 8.52 7.97 -3.84
CA ARG A 161 8.80 8.66 -5.13
C ARG A 161 7.88 8.19 -6.25
N LYS A 162 7.49 6.92 -6.22
CA LYS A 162 6.54 6.34 -7.17
C LYS A 162 5.18 7.02 -7.00
N LEU A 163 4.64 7.03 -5.78
CA LEU A 163 3.36 7.66 -5.45
C LEU A 163 3.37 9.18 -5.69
N SER A 164 4.46 9.88 -5.36
CA SER A 164 4.49 11.34 -5.48
C SER A 164 4.39 11.86 -6.92
N ARG A 165 4.71 11.02 -7.91
CA ARG A 165 4.65 11.36 -9.34
C ARG A 165 3.24 11.26 -9.92
N GLU A 166 2.31 10.65 -9.21
CA GLU A 166 0.94 10.51 -9.66
C GLU A 166 0.20 11.84 -9.49
N LYS A 167 -0.34 12.36 -10.59
CA LYS A 167 -1.01 13.67 -10.61
C LYS A 167 -2.51 13.59 -10.39
N ALA A 168 -3.10 12.42 -10.67
CA ALA A 168 -4.53 12.17 -10.52
C ALA A 168 -4.89 11.54 -9.16
N ILE A 169 -3.95 11.50 -8.21
CA ILE A 169 -4.14 10.96 -6.87
C ILE A 169 -4.04 12.10 -5.85
N GLU A 170 -5.01 12.21 -4.95
CA GLU A 170 -4.96 13.16 -3.84
C GLU A 170 -4.49 12.48 -2.54
N PHE A 171 -4.95 11.25 -2.28
CA PHE A 171 -4.63 10.51 -1.07
C PHE A 171 -3.73 9.31 -1.37
N ALA A 172 -2.49 9.37 -0.87
CA ALA A 172 -1.53 8.30 -1.01
C ALA A 172 -0.76 8.04 0.29
N ALA A 173 -0.37 6.80 0.53
CA ALA A 173 0.54 6.43 1.60
C ALA A 173 1.50 5.31 1.17
N ALA A 174 2.78 5.46 1.47
CA ALA A 174 3.68 4.32 1.52
C ALA A 174 3.58 3.70 2.93
N THR A 175 3.53 2.38 3.02
CA THR A 175 3.43 1.67 4.31
C THR A 175 4.63 0.76 4.47
N LEU A 176 5.30 0.83 5.62
CA LEU A 176 6.30 -0.17 6.02
C LEU A 176 5.76 -0.98 7.19
N ILE A 177 5.63 -2.30 7.00
CA ILE A 177 5.48 -3.26 8.10
C ILE A 177 6.88 -3.73 8.49
N LEU A 178 7.31 -3.32 9.68
CA LEU A 178 8.60 -3.64 10.25
C LEU A 178 8.46 -4.70 11.33
N PHE A 179 9.02 -5.88 11.13
CA PHE A 179 9.19 -6.88 12.18
C PHE A 179 10.51 -6.64 12.91
N ALA A 180 10.46 -6.55 14.23
CA ALA A 180 11.63 -6.23 15.04
C ALA A 180 11.66 -7.02 16.34
N GLN A 181 12.85 -7.10 16.95
CA GLN A 181 13.08 -7.79 18.21
C GLN A 181 12.25 -7.20 19.36
N ASP A 182 12.01 -5.89 19.37
CA ASP A 182 11.18 -5.23 20.36
C ASP A 182 10.69 -3.85 19.87
N GLU A 183 9.72 -3.29 20.60
CA GLU A 183 9.13 -1.98 20.30
C GLU A 183 10.15 -0.82 20.34
N PRO A 184 11.03 -0.69 21.35
CA PRO A 184 12.05 0.36 21.37
C PRO A 184 12.91 0.37 20.10
N THR A 185 13.32 -0.81 19.64
CA THR A 185 14.13 -0.96 18.43
C THR A 185 13.34 -0.57 17.18
N ALA A 186 12.11 -1.05 17.04
CA ALA A 186 11.24 -0.69 15.91
C ALA A 186 11.04 0.84 15.82
N ARG A 187 10.72 1.49 16.94
CA ARG A 187 10.50 2.94 16.98
C ARG A 187 11.76 3.73 16.64
N HIS A 188 12.91 3.30 17.19
CA HIS A 188 14.20 3.91 16.89
C HIS A 188 14.53 3.86 15.40
N ASP A 189 14.39 2.69 14.79
CA ASP A 189 14.72 2.48 13.38
C ASP A 189 13.78 3.25 12.45
N LEU A 190 12.47 3.27 12.75
CA LEU A 190 11.48 4.05 11.99
C LEU A 190 11.71 5.56 12.12
N GLN A 191 12.11 6.04 13.29
CA GLN A 191 12.47 7.45 13.47
C GLN A 191 13.70 7.81 12.61
N ILE A 192 14.74 6.97 12.60
CA ILE A 192 15.92 7.18 11.74
C ILE A 192 15.52 7.16 10.27
N ALA A 193 14.62 6.25 9.86
CA ALA A 193 14.14 6.17 8.49
C ALA A 193 13.42 7.45 8.06
N ALA A 194 12.51 7.96 8.91
CA ALA A 194 11.79 9.21 8.69
C ALA A 194 12.75 10.40 8.49
N HIS A 195 13.76 10.54 9.35
CA HIS A 195 14.80 11.56 9.18
C HIS A 195 15.52 11.44 7.84
N LYS A 196 15.94 10.23 7.44
CA LYS A 196 16.62 10.01 6.16
C LYS A 196 15.74 10.31 4.94
N TRP A 197 14.43 10.12 5.03
CA TRP A 197 13.49 10.50 3.97
C TRP A 197 13.34 12.02 3.86
N LEU A 198 13.29 12.71 5.00
CA LEU A 198 13.28 14.18 5.04
C LEU A 198 14.59 14.77 4.51
N ASP A 199 15.74 14.20 4.87
CA ASP A 199 17.06 14.62 4.36
C ASP A 199 17.16 14.46 2.82
N GLN A 200 16.43 13.48 2.26
CA GLN A 200 16.30 13.27 0.81
C GLN A 200 15.23 14.16 0.16
N SER A 201 14.63 15.08 0.91
CA SER A 201 13.54 15.95 0.45
C SER A 201 12.34 15.17 -0.12
N LEU A 202 12.07 13.97 0.40
CA LEU A 202 10.91 13.21 -0.03
C LEU A 202 9.61 13.90 0.44
N PRO A 203 8.56 13.94 -0.40
CA PRO A 203 7.36 14.71 -0.14
C PRO A 203 6.40 14.00 0.82
N ILE A 204 6.87 13.67 2.02
CA ILE A 204 6.08 12.97 3.04
C ILE A 204 5.43 13.95 4.03
N ARG A 205 4.36 13.51 4.68
CA ARG A 205 3.84 14.11 5.92
C ARG A 205 4.33 13.29 7.12
N GLU A 206 3.94 13.70 8.31
CA GLU A 206 4.28 12.97 9.55
C GLU A 206 3.85 11.50 9.47
N PRO A 207 4.78 10.54 9.59
CA PRO A 207 4.43 9.12 9.61
C PRO A 207 3.65 8.74 10.86
N ILE A 208 2.68 7.84 10.70
CA ILE A 208 1.88 7.29 11.78
C ILE A 208 2.37 5.88 12.07
N VAL A 209 2.73 5.61 13.33
CA VAL A 209 3.28 4.32 13.75
C VAL A 209 2.35 3.63 14.74
N ARG A 210 1.98 2.38 14.42
CA ARG A 210 1.31 1.45 15.33
C ARG A 210 2.22 0.25 15.57
N VAL A 211 2.33 -0.18 16.81
CA VAL A 211 3.15 -1.34 17.18
C VAL A 211 2.25 -2.36 17.85
N VAL A 212 2.31 -3.59 17.37
CA VAL A 212 1.55 -4.72 17.90
C VAL A 212 2.50 -5.85 18.28
N PRO A 213 2.29 -6.54 19.42
CA PRO A 213 3.05 -7.75 19.72
C PRO A 213 2.71 -8.87 18.73
N ILE A 214 3.70 -9.69 18.40
CA ILE A 214 3.55 -10.93 17.64
C ILE A 214 4.16 -12.09 18.42
N ASP A 215 3.86 -13.32 18.03
CA ASP A 215 4.51 -14.48 18.63
C ASP A 215 5.97 -14.57 18.17
N GLU A 216 6.87 -14.73 19.12
CA GLU A 216 8.29 -14.91 18.83
C GLU A 216 8.51 -16.31 18.22
N ARG A 217 8.98 -16.33 16.98
CA ARG A 217 9.32 -17.55 16.24
C ARG A 217 10.76 -17.56 15.74
N ILE A 218 11.28 -16.40 15.36
CA ILE A 218 12.58 -16.25 14.67
C ILE A 218 13.42 -15.07 15.16
N GLY A 219 13.05 -14.45 16.28
CA GLY A 219 13.74 -13.32 16.89
C GLY A 219 12.97 -11.99 16.83
N ASN A 220 11.90 -11.88 16.04
CA ASN A 220 11.00 -10.72 16.07
C ASN A 220 9.90 -10.94 17.13
N THR A 221 9.58 -9.90 17.91
CA THR A 221 8.50 -9.94 18.92
C THR A 221 7.42 -8.89 18.69
N VAL A 222 7.65 -7.95 17.78
CA VAL A 222 6.68 -6.93 17.40
C VAL A 222 6.58 -6.78 15.89
N ALA A 223 5.41 -6.35 15.43
CA ALA A 223 5.21 -5.77 14.12
C ALA A 223 4.87 -4.28 14.28
N ALA A 224 5.66 -3.41 13.69
CA ALA A 224 5.39 -1.98 13.63
C ALA A 224 4.88 -1.61 12.24
N VAL A 225 3.64 -1.15 12.16
CA VAL A 225 3.04 -0.57 10.96
C VAL A 225 3.36 0.92 10.94
N CYS A 226 4.16 1.36 9.97
CA CYS A 226 4.49 2.75 9.72
C CYS A 226 3.79 3.21 8.44
N MET A 227 2.70 3.95 8.56
CA MET A 227 2.04 4.59 7.42
C MET A 227 2.63 5.98 7.19
N ILE A 228 3.07 6.23 5.96
CA ILE A 228 3.80 7.43 5.56
C ILE A 228 2.94 8.16 4.52
N PRO A 229 2.14 9.17 4.91
CA PRO A 229 1.32 9.90 3.94
C PRO A 229 2.23 10.62 2.94
N VAL A 230 1.93 10.50 1.64
CA VAL A 230 2.70 11.07 0.54
C VAL A 230 1.93 12.24 -0.07
N ARG A 231 2.62 13.34 -0.37
CA ARG A 231 2.07 14.43 -1.17
C ARG A 231 2.26 14.10 -2.65
N CYS A 232 1.15 13.94 -3.35
CA CYS A 232 1.09 13.70 -4.78
C CYS A 232 0.97 15.01 -5.57
N GLY A 233 1.30 14.98 -6.87
CA GLY A 233 1.09 16.11 -7.76
C GLY A 233 2.02 17.31 -7.55
N GLY A 234 3.18 17.13 -6.92
CA GLY A 234 4.21 18.18 -6.88
C GLY A 234 4.73 18.50 -8.28
N ASP A 235 4.83 19.79 -8.60
CA ASP A 235 5.57 20.26 -9.77
C ASP A 235 7.07 20.00 -9.53
N ASP A 236 7.72 19.27 -10.44
CA ASP A 236 9.18 19.28 -10.60
C ASP A 236 9.63 20.65 -11.14
#